data_AF-A0A7J4V0J6-F1
#
_entry.id   AF-A0A7J4V0J6-F1
#
_cell.length_a   1.000
_cell.length_b   1.000
_cell.length_c   1.000
_cell.angle_alpha   90.00
_cell.angle_beta   90.00
_cell.angle_gamma   90.00
#
_symmetry.space_group_name_H-M   'P 1'
#
loop_
_entity.id
_entity.type
_entity.pdbx_description
1 polymer ?
#
loop_
_entity_poly.entity_id
_entity_poly.type
_entity_poly.pdbx_seq_one_letter_code
_entity_poly.pdbx_strand_id
1 'polypeptide(L)'
;LKEQIYLALRFIRIYLKPQGKDADMVEPLVIKDGSDIGIICDTIHRDFRRTFRYAQIWGKSARFPGQIVGLDHKVSDQDIVTIIVKR
;
A
#
# COMPACT_ATOMS: atom_id res chain seq x y z
N LEU A 1 -9.99 25.37 -7.00
CA LEU A 1 -8.52 25.31 -7.16
C LEU A 1 -7.88 24.09 -6.49
N LYS A 2 -8.13 23.82 -5.19
CA LYS A 2 -7.61 22.61 -4.50
C LYS A 2 -7.98 21.28 -5.17
N GLU A 3 -9.23 21.11 -5.60
CA GLU A 3 -9.69 19.88 -6.28
C GLU A 3 -8.98 19.64 -7.62
N GLN A 4 -8.71 20.70 -8.38
CA GLN A 4 -8.02 20.62 -9.66
C GLN A 4 -6.56 20.17 -9.49
N ILE A 5 -5.88 20.65 -8.43
CA ILE A 5 -4.53 20.20 -8.07
C ILE A 5 -4.56 18.72 -7.64
N TYR A 6 -5.57 18.31 -6.87
CA TYR A 6 -5.73 16.92 -6.42
C TYR A 6 -5.97 15.96 -7.60
N LEU A 7 -6.83 16.35 -8.55
CA LEU A 7 -7.09 15.60 -9.78
C LEU A 7 -5.84 15.50 -10.68
N ALA A 8 -5.04 16.56 -10.76
CA ALA A 8 -3.80 16.57 -11.54
C ALA A 8 -2.71 15.67 -10.93
N LEU A 9 -2.66 15.55 -9.60
CA LEU A 9 -1.64 14.77 -8.89
C LEU A 9 -1.97 13.27 -8.77
N ARG A 10 -3.19 12.85 -9.13
CA ARG A 10 -3.66 11.46 -9.14
C ARG A 10 -3.22 10.69 -7.88
N PHE A 11 -3.75 11.08 -6.73
CA PHE A 11 -3.50 10.34 -5.49
C PHE A 11 -4.41 9.11 -5.36
N ILE A 12 -3.86 8.07 -4.73
CA ILE A 12 -4.56 6.84 -4.37
C ILE A 12 -4.46 6.62 -2.86
N ARG A 13 -5.49 6.02 -2.27
CA ARG A 13 -5.57 5.69 -0.84
C ARG A 13 -5.24 4.22 -0.65
N ILE A 14 -4.33 3.93 0.28
CA ILE A 14 -3.94 2.57 0.65
C ILE A 14 -4.24 2.35 2.12
N TYR A 15 -4.94 1.28 2.44
CA TYR A 15 -5.31 0.94 3.81
C TYR A 15 -4.33 -0.08 4.38
N LEU A 16 -3.68 0.24 5.49
CA LEU A 16 -2.72 -0.67 6.10
C LEU A 16 -3.45 -1.64 7.02
N LYS A 17 -3.14 -2.92 6.86
CA LYS A 17 -3.61 -3.98 7.74
C LYS A 17 -2.43 -4.60 8.48
N PRO A 18 -2.16 -4.21 9.74
CA PRO A 18 -1.10 -4.82 10.53
C PRO A 18 -1.33 -6.32 10.74
N GLN A 19 -0.24 -7.08 10.90
CA GLN A 19 -0.34 -8.52 11.13
C GLN A 19 -1.10 -8.81 12.43
N GLY A 20 -2.14 -9.63 12.34
CA GLY A 20 -2.98 -10.01 13.49
C GLY A 20 -3.95 -8.92 13.96
N LYS A 21 -4.09 -7.82 13.21
CA LYS A 21 -5.08 -6.77 13.46
C LYS A 21 -5.98 -6.58 12.23
N ASP A 22 -7.10 -5.89 12.44
CA ASP A 22 -7.97 -5.47 11.36
C ASP A 22 -7.33 -4.34 10.54
N ALA A 23 -7.82 -4.17 9.31
CA ALA A 23 -7.37 -3.08 8.46
C ALA A 23 -7.82 -1.75 9.05
N ASP A 24 -6.91 -0.78 9.10
CA ASP A 24 -7.27 0.59 9.43
C ASP A 24 -7.99 1.18 8.21
N MET A 25 -9.32 1.28 8.29
CA MET A 25 -10.16 1.87 7.26
C MET A 25 -10.45 3.36 7.53
N VAL A 26 -9.91 3.91 8.61
CA VAL A 26 -10.13 5.30 9.05
C VAL A 26 -8.99 6.18 8.52
N GLU A 27 -7.75 5.74 8.65
CA GLU A 27 -6.56 6.50 8.24
C GLU A 27 -5.84 5.86 7.04
N PRO A 28 -6.20 6.22 5.80
CA PRO A 28 -5.49 5.74 4.62
C PRO A 28 -4.13 6.40 4.47
N LEU A 29 -3.16 5.62 4.00
CA LEU A 29 -1.92 6.14 3.43
C LEU A 29 -2.22 6.73 2.05
N VAL A 30 -2.01 8.03 1.88
CA VAL A 30 -2.21 8.72 0.59
C VAL A 30 -0.89 8.76 -0.17
N ILE A 31 -0.83 8.09 -1.31
CA ILE A 31 0.36 8.04 -2.18
C ILE A 31 -0.01 8.37 -3.63
N LYS A 32 0.98 8.61 -4.49
CA LYS A 32 0.73 8.88 -5.91
C LYS A 32 0.33 7.61 -6.66
N ASP A 33 -0.54 7.75 -7.65
CA ASP A 33 -0.84 6.69 -8.62
C ASP A 33 0.44 6.22 -9.33
N GLY A 34 0.51 4.94 -9.66
CA GLY A 34 1.71 4.28 -10.19
C GLY A 34 2.78 3.93 -9.14
N SER A 35 2.50 4.14 -7.85
CA SER A 35 3.35 3.65 -6.76
C SER A 35 3.31 2.13 -6.63
N ASP A 36 4.33 1.57 -6.02
CA ASP A 36 4.45 0.14 -5.72
C ASP A 36 4.62 -0.12 -4.22
N ILE A 37 4.69 -1.39 -3.85
CA ILE A 37 4.87 -1.83 -2.46
C ILE A 37 6.18 -1.30 -1.86
N GLY A 38 7.22 -1.11 -2.67
CA GLY A 38 8.47 -0.46 -2.22
C GLY A 38 8.24 0.96 -1.72
N ILE A 39 7.50 1.78 -2.48
CA ILE A 39 7.13 3.14 -2.07
C ILE A 39 6.28 3.12 -0.78
N ILE A 40 5.34 2.18 -0.65
CA ILE A 40 4.54 2.03 0.58
C ILE A 40 5.45 1.73 1.77
N CYS A 41 6.42 0.82 1.63
CA CYS A 41 7.37 0.51 2.70
C CYS A 41 8.15 1.76 3.13
N ASP A 42 8.68 2.52 2.18
CA ASP A 42 9.46 3.72 2.46
C ASP A 42 8.63 4.84 3.10
N THR A 43 7.33 4.92 2.74
CA THR A 43 6.40 5.91 3.30
C THR A 43 6.06 5.59 4.76
N ILE A 44 5.97 4.31 5.13
CA ILE A 44 5.75 3.89 6.51
C ILE A 44 7.01 4.11 7.35
N HIS A 45 8.11 3.45 6.96
CA HIS A 45 9.43 3.64 7.56
C HIS A 45 10.48 2.91 6.72
N ARG A 46 11.63 3.54 6.46
CA ARG A 46 12.75 2.99 5.67
C ARG A 46 13.20 1.57 6.04
N ASP A 47 13.00 1.15 7.28
CA ASP A 47 13.36 -0.20 7.73
C ASP A 47 12.44 -1.28 7.15
N PHE A 48 11.16 -0.98 6.88
CA PHE A 48 10.24 -1.96 6.27
C PHE A 48 10.75 -2.47 4.93
N ARG A 49 11.36 -1.59 4.13
CA ARG A 49 11.94 -1.98 2.84
C ARG A 49 13.17 -2.89 3.03
N ARG A 50 14.00 -2.61 4.04
CA ARG A 50 15.19 -3.40 4.36
C ARG A 50 14.84 -4.79 4.88
N THR A 51 13.86 -4.88 5.77
CA THR A 51 13.42 -6.13 6.38
C THR A 51 12.28 -6.79 5.61
N PHE A 52 11.91 -6.31 4.42
CA PHE A 52 10.79 -6.83 3.65
C PHE A 52 10.94 -8.32 3.35
N ARG A 53 9.87 -9.09 3.61
CA ARG A 53 9.76 -10.49 3.21
C ARG A 53 8.81 -10.65 2.03
N TYR A 54 7.58 -10.16 2.18
CA TYR A 54 6.54 -10.10 1.16
C TYR A 54 5.42 -9.18 1.64
N ALA A 55 4.49 -8.82 0.74
CA ALA A 55 3.24 -8.17 1.10
C ALA A 55 2.05 -9.06 0.72
N GLN A 56 0.94 -8.88 1.43
CA GLN A 56 -0.37 -9.42 1.06
C GLN A 56 -1.29 -8.27 0.68
N ILE A 57 -2.03 -8.44 -0.41
CA ILE A 57 -2.92 -7.39 -0.94
C ILE A 57 -4.35 -7.91 -1.08
N TRP A 58 -5.29 -7.02 -0.76
CA TRP A 58 -6.71 -7.16 -1.07
C TRP A 58 -7.16 -5.91 -1.83
N GLY A 59 -7.83 -6.07 -2.97
CA GLY A 59 -8.32 -4.94 -3.75
C GLY A 59 -8.16 -5.17 -5.25
N LYS A 60 -8.12 -4.09 -6.01
CA LYS A 60 -8.20 -4.12 -7.49
C LYS A 60 -6.88 -4.54 -8.14
N SER A 61 -5.75 -4.30 -7.48
CA SER A 61 -4.43 -4.72 -7.98
C SER A 61 -4.15 -6.21 -7.78
N ALA A 62 -4.87 -6.85 -6.85
CA ALA A 62 -4.77 -8.27 -6.58
C ALA A 62 -5.70 -9.09 -7.49
N ARG A 63 -5.20 -10.21 -8.00
CA ARG A 63 -5.98 -11.21 -8.74
C ARG A 63 -6.95 -11.97 -7.83
N PHE A 64 -6.58 -12.13 -6.56
CA PHE A 64 -7.41 -12.76 -5.54
C PHE A 64 -7.10 -12.18 -4.16
N PRO A 65 -8.06 -12.20 -3.21
CA PRO A 65 -7.87 -11.69 -1.85
C PRO A 65 -6.66 -12.32 -1.14
N GLY A 66 -5.78 -11.48 -0.59
CA GLY A 66 -4.59 -11.94 0.14
C GLY A 66 -3.46 -12.42 -0.76
N GLN A 67 -3.46 -12.04 -2.04
CA GLN A 67 -2.37 -12.35 -2.96
C GLN A 67 -1.02 -11.90 -2.39
N ILE A 68 -0.05 -12.80 -2.44
CA ILE A 68 1.34 -12.51 -2.04
C ILE A 68 2.06 -11.84 -3.20
N VAL A 69 2.72 -10.72 -2.91
CA VAL A 69 3.43 -9.91 -3.91
C VAL A 69 4.79 -9.42 -3.39
N GLY A 70 5.66 -9.03 -4.33
CA GLY A 70 6.96 -8.42 -4.07
C GLY A 70 6.92 -6.88 -4.04
N LEU A 71 8.10 -6.27 -3.90
CA LEU A 71 8.26 -4.81 -3.81
C LEU A 71 7.79 -4.07 -5.07
N ASP A 72 7.98 -4.66 -6.26
CA ASP A 72 7.69 -4.00 -7.54
C ASP A 72 6.20 -4.05 -7.94
N HIS A 73 5.36 -4.69 -7.11
CA HIS A 73 3.94 -4.80 -7.41
C HIS A 73 3.26 -3.44 -7.28
N LYS A 74 2.58 -3.02 -8.35
CA LYS A 74 1.83 -1.77 -8.41
C LYS A 74 0.53 -1.86 -7.65
N VAL A 75 0.24 -0.84 -6.86
CA VAL A 75 -0.99 -0.75 -6.07
C VAL A 75 -2.00 0.14 -6.75
N SER A 76 -3.26 0.02 -6.34
CA SER A 76 -4.43 0.74 -6.83
C SER A 76 -5.18 1.41 -5.68
N ASP A 77 -6.02 2.40 -6.01
CA ASP A 77 -6.85 3.08 -5.00
C ASP A 77 -7.74 2.10 -4.24
N GLN A 78 -7.76 2.27 -2.92
CA GLN A 78 -8.46 1.49 -1.90
C GLN A 78 -7.92 0.06 -1.69
N ASP A 79 -6.72 -0.25 -2.17
CA ASP A 79 -6.09 -1.51 -1.81
C ASP A 79 -5.79 -1.56 -0.31
N ILE A 80 -6.00 -2.73 0.28
CA ILE A 80 -5.58 -3.07 1.64
C ILE A 80 -4.26 -3.82 1.53
N VAL A 81 -3.25 -3.42 2.30
CA VAL A 81 -1.90 -3.98 2.26
C VAL A 81 -1.45 -4.39 3.65
N THR A 82 -0.96 -5.62 3.76
CA THR A 82 -0.19 -6.09 4.92
C THR A 82 1.25 -6.30 4.50
N ILE A 83 2.20 -5.67 5.20
CA ILE A 83 3.64 -5.90 4.98
C ILE A 83 4.14 -6.91 6.00
N ILE A 84 4.78 -7.97 5.51
CA ILE A 84 5.44 -8.97 6.34
C ILE A 84 6.94 -8.75 6.27
N VAL A 85 7.56 -8.59 7.43
CA VAL A 85 9.01 -8.40 7.58
C VAL A 85 9.69 -9.69 8.06
N LYS A 86 10.97 -9.84 7.73
CA LYS A 86 11.85 -10.87 8.27
C LYS A 86 12.18 -10.50 9.73
N ARG A 87 12.18 -11.51 10.60
CA ARG A 87 12.70 -11.39 11.97
C ARG A 87 14.21 -11.30 11.97
#